data_AF-A0A9E2AS01-F1
#
_entry.id   AF-A0A9E2AS01-F1
#
_cell.length_a   1.000
_cell.length_b   1.000
_cell.length_c   1.000
_cell.angle_alpha   90.00
_cell.angle_beta   90.00
_cell.angle_gamma   90.00
#
_symmetry.space_group_name_H-M   'P 1'
#
loop_
_entity.id
_entity.type
_entity.pdbx_description
1 polymer ?
#
loop_
_entity_poly.entity_id
_entity_poly.type
_entity_poly.pdbx_seq_one_letter_code
_entity_poly.pdbx_strand_id
1 'polypeptide(L)'
;NQVLLDQFDNPSTLDINESEQKAILDPGIRVPLDNAFFQENVIDMEGTTELLSQANFTEFVRGIHLSTTSITDDVMMLLDMKDAAITIYYHYDKVNTNGTQDDTSDDEMIIENAQFVLSSLVEQNGFTSGNAINTLNDEIYPITVNDALDSDGNASRLYLKGGAGTYTEIKLFAEDDTEGQALIDQIKANNWIINEANLVFYVDRETLDGAGTVVEPSRLYLYNTEDNLPLFNRATENTDQTSIPLLGAFLNYDGVIQKSSDGKGEKYTIRITEHINDILVRDTNNSPLGLTLTPNIEFIGINEAMLTDGNTEDVPVSQTLSPLGTVLFGSLPENGDKRLKLEIFYSETN
;
A
#
# COMPACT_ATOMS: atom_id res chain seq x y z
N ASN A 1 26.73 7.11 -9.68
CA ASN A 1 27.81 7.10 -8.68
C ASN A 1 28.08 5.67 -8.28
N GLN A 2 29.28 5.16 -8.56
CA GLN A 2 29.70 3.82 -8.15
C GLN A 2 30.50 3.95 -6.86
N VAL A 3 30.32 3.00 -5.93
CA VAL A 3 31.08 2.96 -4.66
C VAL A 3 32.15 1.89 -4.79
N LEU A 4 33.41 2.26 -4.50
CA LEU A 4 34.54 1.34 -4.43
C LEU A 4 34.74 0.94 -2.96
N LEU A 5 34.62 -0.35 -2.66
CA LEU A 5 34.97 -0.91 -1.35
C LEU A 5 36.07 -1.95 -1.49
N ASP A 6 36.90 -2.06 -0.45
CA ASP A 6 37.76 -3.22 -0.27
C ASP A 6 36.86 -4.45 -0.11
N GLN A 7 37.19 -5.53 -0.81
CA GLN A 7 36.46 -6.79 -0.62
C GLN A 7 36.95 -7.46 0.67
N PHE A 8 36.14 -8.39 1.19
CA PHE A 8 36.63 -9.31 2.19
C PHE A 8 37.20 -10.53 1.47
N ASP A 9 38.29 -11.07 2.00
CA ASP A 9 38.93 -12.26 1.46
C ASP A 9 37.96 -13.44 1.49
N ASN A 10 37.80 -14.13 0.36
CA ASN A 10 36.88 -15.25 0.28
C ASN A 10 37.63 -16.55 0.66
N PRO A 11 37.23 -17.24 1.74
CA PRO A 11 37.92 -18.45 2.20
C PRO A 11 37.87 -19.60 1.19
N SER A 12 36.99 -19.53 0.18
CA SER A 12 36.87 -20.55 -0.87
C SER A 12 37.86 -20.36 -2.02
N THR A 13 38.60 -19.25 -2.06
CA THR A 13 39.55 -18.88 -3.12
C THR A 13 40.97 -18.79 -2.57
N LEU A 14 41.57 -19.96 -2.28
CA LEU A 14 42.89 -20.09 -1.63
C LEU A 14 44.04 -19.33 -2.34
N ASP A 15 43.93 -19.06 -3.64
CA ASP A 15 44.99 -18.46 -4.45
C ASP A 15 44.76 -16.97 -4.76
N ILE A 16 43.62 -16.40 -4.33
CA ILE A 16 43.26 -15.01 -4.62
C ILE A 16 42.92 -14.34 -3.30
N ASN A 17 43.68 -13.29 -2.95
CA ASN A 17 43.30 -12.44 -1.83
C ASN A 17 42.35 -11.35 -2.33
N GLU A 18 41.04 -11.56 -2.23
CA GLU A 18 40.06 -10.56 -2.68
C GLU A 18 40.17 -9.24 -1.89
N SER A 19 40.71 -9.25 -0.67
CA SER A 19 40.87 -8.03 0.14
C SER A 19 41.84 -6.99 -0.45
N GLU A 20 42.65 -7.38 -1.43
CA GLU A 20 43.50 -6.46 -2.22
C GLU A 20 42.78 -5.88 -3.45
N GLN A 21 41.56 -6.33 -3.72
CA GLN A 21 40.73 -5.91 -4.85
C GLN A 21 39.63 -4.95 -4.39
N LYS A 22 39.23 -4.06 -5.30
CA LYS A 22 38.09 -3.17 -5.08
C LYS A 22 36.84 -3.75 -5.73
N ALA A 23 35.78 -3.95 -4.98
CA ALA A 23 34.46 -4.20 -5.55
C ALA A 23 33.83 -2.88 -6.01
N ILE A 24 33.32 -2.88 -7.23
CA ILE A 24 32.41 -1.85 -7.73
C ILE A 24 31.02 -2.29 -7.32
N LEU A 25 30.37 -1.47 -6.51
CA LEU A 25 29.03 -1.79 -6.05
C LEU A 25 28.05 -0.68 -6.45
N ASP A 26 26.81 -1.10 -6.66
CA ASP A 26 25.71 -0.19 -6.98
C ASP A 26 25.49 0.82 -5.85
N PRO A 27 25.03 2.05 -6.18
CA PRO A 27 24.71 3.04 -5.17
C PRO A 27 23.62 2.51 -4.22
N GLY A 28 23.89 2.62 -2.93
CA GLY A 28 23.00 2.16 -1.87
C GLY A 28 23.44 2.68 -0.51
N ILE A 29 22.59 2.51 0.49
CA ILE A 29 22.90 2.88 1.88
C ILE A 29 23.67 1.72 2.51
N ARG A 30 24.86 1.99 3.03
CA ARG A 30 25.67 1.03 3.79
C ARG A 30 25.99 1.59 5.14
N VAL A 31 25.66 0.83 6.17
CA VAL A 31 25.84 1.24 7.56
C VAL A 31 26.60 0.12 8.27
N PRO A 32 27.77 0.40 8.88
CA PRO A 32 28.39 -0.56 9.77
C PRO A 32 27.48 -0.77 10.97
N LEU A 33 27.13 -2.02 11.25
CA LEU A 33 26.32 -2.39 12.40
C LEU A 33 27.19 -2.66 13.63
N ASP A 34 26.57 -2.75 14.81
CA ASP A 34 27.28 -3.05 16.04
C ASP A 34 27.74 -4.51 16.08
N ASN A 35 29.06 -4.73 15.94
CA ASN A 35 29.65 -6.06 15.98
C ASN A 35 29.35 -6.79 17.30
N ALA A 36 29.24 -6.09 18.44
CA ALA A 36 28.98 -6.72 19.72
C ALA A 36 27.58 -7.35 19.75
N PHE A 37 26.59 -6.67 19.16
CA PHE A 37 25.23 -7.19 19.07
C PHE A 37 25.19 -8.52 18.29
N PHE A 38 25.83 -8.58 17.12
CA PHE A 38 25.83 -9.79 16.29
C PHE A 38 26.72 -10.90 16.87
N GLN A 39 27.79 -10.54 17.58
CA GLN A 39 28.56 -11.52 18.34
C GLN A 39 27.67 -12.20 19.39
N GLU A 40 27.06 -11.42 20.27
CA GLU A 40 26.28 -11.94 21.40
C GLU A 40 24.97 -12.63 20.96
N ASN A 41 24.27 -12.09 19.97
CA ASN A 41 22.92 -12.52 19.59
C ASN A 41 22.88 -13.40 18.33
N VAL A 42 23.99 -13.66 17.66
CA VAL A 42 24.02 -14.56 16.49
C VAL A 42 25.13 -15.59 16.62
N ILE A 43 26.38 -15.15 16.83
CA ILE A 43 27.52 -16.07 16.87
C ILE A 43 27.53 -16.88 18.17
N ASP A 44 27.42 -16.22 19.32
CA ASP A 44 27.46 -16.87 20.65
C ASP A 44 26.19 -17.70 20.94
N MET A 45 25.13 -17.51 20.16
CA MET A 45 23.88 -18.27 20.25
C MET A 45 23.94 -19.61 19.48
N GLU A 46 25.11 -20.02 18.99
CA GLU A 46 25.30 -21.31 18.35
C GLU A 46 24.76 -22.46 19.23
N GLY A 47 23.97 -23.36 18.63
CA GLY A 47 23.41 -24.53 19.30
C GLY A 47 22.27 -24.25 20.30
N THR A 48 21.88 -22.98 20.48
CA THR A 48 20.74 -22.59 21.32
C THR A 48 19.39 -22.78 20.61
N THR A 49 18.30 -22.73 21.38
CA THR A 49 16.95 -22.91 20.85
C THR A 49 16.50 -21.81 19.89
N GLU A 50 17.03 -20.62 20.07
CA GLU A 50 16.73 -19.38 19.36
C GLU A 50 17.12 -19.51 17.88
N LEU A 51 18.19 -20.26 17.58
CA LEU A 51 18.67 -20.50 16.21
C LEU A 51 18.16 -21.81 15.60
N LEU A 52 17.33 -22.60 16.30
CA LEU A 52 16.87 -23.91 15.80
C LEU A 52 15.89 -23.82 14.62
N SER A 53 15.16 -22.73 14.49
CA SER A 53 14.16 -22.57 13.44
C SER A 53 13.95 -21.10 13.08
N GLN A 54 13.42 -20.86 11.88
CA GLN A 54 13.07 -19.52 11.41
C GLN A 54 12.11 -18.80 12.37
N ALA A 55 11.11 -19.51 12.91
CA ALA A 55 10.14 -18.92 13.82
C ALA A 55 10.78 -18.45 15.13
N ASN A 56 11.67 -19.26 15.71
CA ASN A 56 12.41 -18.89 16.93
C ASN A 56 13.33 -17.70 16.66
N PHE A 57 14.03 -17.71 15.52
CA PHE A 57 14.92 -16.62 15.15
C PHE A 57 14.17 -15.30 14.93
N THR A 58 13.02 -15.32 14.25
CA THR A 58 12.20 -14.12 14.03
C THR A 58 11.64 -13.54 15.33
N GLU A 59 11.33 -14.37 16.33
CA GLU A 59 10.93 -13.87 17.66
C GLU A 59 12.12 -13.27 18.42
N PHE A 60 13.30 -13.88 18.31
CA PHE A 60 14.51 -13.46 19.00
C PHE A 60 15.12 -12.18 18.40
N VAL A 61 15.29 -12.14 17.07
CA VAL A 61 15.76 -10.99 16.30
C VAL A 61 14.62 -10.47 15.44
N ARG A 62 13.90 -9.47 15.96
CA ARG A 62 12.65 -8.93 15.36
C ARG A 62 12.86 -8.11 14.08
N GLY A 63 14.11 -7.79 13.73
CA GLY A 63 14.46 -7.09 12.50
C GLY A 63 15.29 -5.82 12.72
N ILE A 64 15.47 -5.05 11.65
CA ILE A 64 16.14 -3.74 11.68
C ILE A 64 15.07 -2.66 11.61
N HIS A 65 15.16 -1.68 12.51
CA HIS A 65 14.39 -0.46 12.43
C HIS A 65 15.26 0.67 11.88
N LEU A 66 14.90 1.18 10.71
CA LEU A 66 15.56 2.31 10.09
C LEU A 66 14.78 3.59 10.42
N SER A 67 15.42 4.50 11.16
CA SER A 67 14.84 5.80 11.48
C SER A 67 15.84 6.91 11.20
N THR A 68 15.33 8.06 10.76
CA THR A 68 16.14 9.26 10.57
C THR A 68 16.02 10.17 11.78
N THR A 69 17.11 10.83 12.17
CA THR A 69 17.08 11.84 13.21
C THR A 69 16.86 13.21 12.58
N SER A 70 15.71 13.83 12.88
CA SER A 70 15.42 15.25 12.63
C SER A 70 15.65 15.71 11.19
N ILE A 71 14.69 15.39 10.32
CA ILE A 71 14.58 16.04 9.01
C ILE A 71 13.66 17.27 9.19
N THR A 72 14.13 18.45 8.78
CA THR A 72 13.32 19.68 8.82
C THR A 72 12.35 19.78 7.64
N ASP A 73 12.59 18.99 6.61
CA ASP A 73 11.83 18.95 5.36
C ASP A 73 10.98 17.67 5.32
N ASP A 74 9.84 17.73 4.63
CA ASP A 74 9.02 16.56 4.36
C ASP A 74 9.76 15.63 3.38
N VAL A 75 10.32 14.53 3.89
CA VAL A 75 11.08 13.57 3.10
C VAL A 75 10.36 12.23 3.05
N MET A 76 10.11 11.77 1.83
CA MET A 76 9.70 10.41 1.54
C MET A 76 10.83 9.69 0.81
N MET A 77 11.28 8.57 1.37
CA MET A 77 12.35 7.77 0.78
C MET A 77 11.77 6.46 0.26
N LEU A 78 11.93 6.21 -1.04
CA LEU A 78 11.65 4.92 -1.63
C LEU A 78 12.95 4.13 -1.71
N LEU A 79 13.09 3.13 -0.85
CA LEU A 79 14.21 2.19 -0.87
C LEU A 79 13.73 0.88 -1.46
N ASP A 80 14.48 0.33 -2.42
CA ASP A 80 14.27 -1.06 -2.82
C ASP A 80 14.81 -1.96 -1.70
N MET A 81 13.88 -2.48 -0.89
CA MET A 81 14.21 -3.35 0.23
C MET A 81 14.42 -4.81 -0.19
N LYS A 82 14.18 -5.16 -1.46
CA LYS A 82 14.31 -6.55 -1.93
C LYS A 82 15.76 -7.01 -1.94
N ASP A 83 16.68 -6.09 -2.24
CA ASP A 83 18.13 -6.34 -2.21
C ASP A 83 18.77 -6.00 -0.85
N ALA A 84 17.97 -5.63 0.15
CA ALA A 84 18.49 -5.28 1.47
C ALA A 84 18.95 -6.54 2.21
N ALA A 85 20.23 -6.56 2.57
CA ALA A 85 20.84 -7.67 3.29
C ALA A 85 21.80 -7.19 4.38
N ILE A 86 21.94 -7.99 5.43
CA ILE A 86 23.01 -7.88 6.42
C ILE A 86 24.03 -8.95 6.11
N THR A 87 25.28 -8.55 5.87
CA THR A 87 26.39 -9.49 5.72
C THR A 87 27.23 -9.49 6.98
N ILE A 88 27.27 -10.63 7.66
CA ILE A 88 28.08 -10.87 8.85
C ILE A 88 29.35 -11.57 8.38
N TYR A 89 30.49 -10.91 8.57
CA TYR A 89 31.81 -11.50 8.37
C TYR A 89 32.33 -11.95 9.73
N TYR A 90 32.69 -13.23 9.85
CA TYR A 90 33.14 -13.82 11.11
C TYR A 90 34.30 -14.79 10.86
N HIS A 91 35.01 -15.11 11.92
CA HIS A 91 36.00 -16.17 11.94
C HIS A 91 35.60 -17.19 12.98
N TYR A 92 35.97 -18.44 12.76
CA TYR A 92 35.66 -19.54 13.66
C TYR A 92 36.83 -20.52 13.72
N ASP A 93 36.94 -21.18 14.87
CA ASP A 93 37.92 -22.22 15.10
C ASP A 93 37.44 -23.52 14.47
N LYS A 94 38.24 -24.09 13.56
CA LYS A 94 37.97 -25.35 12.89
C LYS A 94 39.06 -26.37 13.20
N VAL A 95 38.65 -27.60 13.48
CA VAL A 95 39.55 -28.73 13.57
C VAL A 95 39.95 -29.16 12.16
N ASN A 96 41.22 -28.99 11.81
CA ASN A 96 41.79 -29.58 10.61
C ASN A 96 42.30 -30.98 10.91
N THR A 97 41.64 -31.99 10.35
CA THR A 97 41.99 -33.40 10.59
C THR A 97 43.08 -33.91 9.65
N ASN A 98 43.74 -33.05 8.86
CA ASN A 98 44.80 -33.43 7.91
C ASN A 98 44.49 -34.62 6.98
N GLY A 99 43.20 -34.90 6.74
CA GLY A 99 42.72 -36.04 5.95
C GLY A 99 42.69 -37.40 6.70
N THR A 100 42.97 -37.43 8.00
CA THR A 100 43.02 -38.63 8.86
C THR A 100 41.85 -38.68 9.85
N GLN A 101 40.70 -39.19 9.44
CA GLN A 101 39.47 -39.18 10.24
C GLN A 101 39.55 -39.96 11.58
N ASP A 102 40.40 -40.99 11.66
CA ASP A 102 40.53 -41.86 12.84
C ASP A 102 41.81 -41.60 13.67
N ASP A 103 42.66 -40.65 13.25
CA ASP A 103 43.90 -40.29 13.95
C ASP A 103 43.82 -38.82 14.36
N THR A 104 43.61 -38.57 15.66
CA THR A 104 43.53 -37.22 16.20
C THR A 104 44.89 -36.70 16.70
N SER A 105 45.99 -37.42 16.43
CA SER A 105 47.31 -37.06 16.96
C SER A 105 47.99 -35.91 16.22
N ASP A 106 47.53 -35.63 14.99
CA ASP A 106 47.96 -34.54 14.14
C ASP A 106 46.86 -33.50 13.88
N ASP A 107 45.72 -33.58 14.58
CA ASP A 107 44.67 -32.57 14.51
C ASP A 107 45.19 -31.19 14.97
N GLU A 108 44.94 -30.15 14.17
CA GLU A 108 45.29 -28.77 14.50
C GLU A 108 44.05 -27.87 14.51
N MET A 109 44.00 -26.93 15.44
CA MET A 109 43.02 -25.85 15.42
C MET A 109 43.49 -24.77 14.46
N ILE A 110 42.72 -24.53 13.41
CA ILE A 110 42.94 -23.44 12.46
C ILE A 110 41.80 -22.43 12.54
N ILE A 111 42.09 -21.16 12.28
CA ILE A 111 41.06 -20.13 12.15
C ILE A 111 40.64 -20.08 10.70
N GLU A 112 39.34 -20.26 10.43
CA GLU A 112 38.76 -20.03 9.12
C GLU A 112 37.88 -18.78 9.13
N ASN A 113 37.90 -18.04 8.02
CA ASN A 113 36.97 -16.95 7.78
C ASN A 113 35.69 -17.51 7.16
N ALA A 114 34.56 -16.87 7.44
CA ALA A 114 33.29 -17.17 6.82
C ALA A 114 32.43 -15.91 6.72
N GLN A 115 31.40 -16.00 5.89
CA GLN A 115 30.38 -14.97 5.78
C GLN A 115 29.00 -15.60 5.87
N PHE A 116 28.06 -14.85 6.45
CA PHE A 116 26.66 -15.21 6.49
C PHE A 116 25.81 -14.02 6.09
N VAL A 117 24.81 -14.26 5.23
CA VAL A 117 23.94 -13.21 4.68
C VAL A 117 22.53 -13.41 5.20
N LEU A 118 22.01 -12.40 5.88
CA LEU A 118 20.62 -12.31 6.32
C LEU A 118 19.86 -11.40 5.37
N SER A 119 18.84 -11.96 4.70
CA SER A 119 17.91 -11.21 3.85
C SER A 119 16.54 -11.17 4.52
N SER A 120 15.93 -9.97 4.56
CA SER A 120 14.62 -9.77 5.20
C SER A 120 13.44 -10.02 4.25
N LEU A 121 13.66 -9.76 2.95
CA LEU A 121 12.71 -10.01 1.88
C LEU A 121 13.32 -11.02 0.90
N VAL A 122 12.47 -11.90 0.38
CA VAL A 122 12.85 -12.93 -0.60
C VAL A 122 11.93 -12.80 -1.80
N GLU A 123 12.51 -12.66 -2.99
CA GLU A 123 11.76 -12.69 -4.25
C GLU A 123 11.78 -14.11 -4.84
N GLN A 124 10.61 -14.69 -5.07
CA GLN A 124 10.47 -15.93 -5.83
C GLN A 124 9.32 -15.81 -6.84
N ASN A 125 9.62 -16.10 -8.11
CA ASN A 125 8.65 -16.05 -9.22
C ASN A 125 7.95 -14.68 -9.37
N GLY A 126 8.64 -13.58 -9.07
CA GLY A 126 8.08 -12.22 -9.12
C GLY A 126 7.20 -11.85 -7.92
N PHE A 127 7.11 -12.72 -6.91
CA PHE A 127 6.43 -12.42 -5.65
C PHE A 127 7.49 -12.16 -4.58
N THR A 128 7.35 -11.02 -3.90
CA THR A 128 8.16 -10.69 -2.73
C THR A 128 7.48 -11.25 -1.48
N SER A 129 8.20 -12.00 -0.67
CA SER A 129 7.76 -12.58 0.60
C SER A 129 8.69 -12.13 1.72
N GLY A 130 8.15 -11.96 2.93
CA GLY A 130 8.87 -11.45 4.10
C GLY A 130 8.10 -10.31 4.76
N ASN A 131 8.65 -9.79 5.86
CA ASN A 131 8.02 -8.72 6.63
C ASN A 131 8.83 -7.44 6.50
N ALA A 132 8.28 -6.46 5.79
CA ALA A 132 8.76 -5.08 5.80
C ALA A 132 7.60 -4.17 6.15
N ILE A 133 7.79 -3.34 7.16
CA ILE A 133 6.79 -2.40 7.65
C ILE A 133 7.35 -1.01 7.45
N ASN A 134 6.54 -0.13 6.86
CA ASN A 134 6.86 1.29 6.79
C ASN A 134 5.98 2.04 7.79
N THR A 135 6.59 2.90 8.59
CA THR A 135 5.87 3.78 9.53
C THR A 135 5.75 5.16 8.92
N LEU A 136 4.52 5.65 8.79
CA LEU A 136 4.24 7.02 8.37
C LEU A 136 3.88 7.83 9.61
N ASN A 137 4.60 8.92 9.84
CA ASN A 137 4.25 9.87 10.89
C ASN A 137 3.48 11.02 10.24
N ASP A 138 2.15 10.99 10.40
CA ASP A 138 1.27 12.04 9.92
C ASP A 138 1.05 13.11 11.00
N GLU A 139 0.86 14.36 10.57
CA GLU A 139 0.38 15.41 11.45
C GLU A 139 -1.07 15.14 11.89
N ILE A 140 -1.42 15.63 13.07
CA ILE A 140 -2.81 15.57 13.55
C ILE A 140 -3.69 16.39 12.61
N TYR A 141 -4.84 15.83 12.23
CA TYR A 141 -5.81 16.53 11.40
C TYR A 141 -6.26 17.86 12.02
N PRO A 142 -6.47 18.91 11.21
CA PRO A 142 -7.12 20.12 11.67
C PRO A 142 -8.48 19.81 12.30
N ILE A 143 -8.90 20.61 13.29
CA ILE A 143 -10.19 20.45 13.98
C ILE A 143 -11.36 20.37 12.99
N THR A 144 -11.33 21.19 11.93
CA THR A 144 -12.37 21.20 10.89
C THR A 144 -12.52 19.87 10.15
N VAL A 145 -11.43 19.11 10.03
CA VAL A 145 -11.47 17.77 9.43
C VAL A 145 -11.98 16.78 10.47
N ASN A 146 -11.41 16.77 11.67
CA ASN A 146 -11.83 15.86 12.74
C ASN A 146 -13.32 15.98 13.07
N ASP A 147 -13.87 17.19 13.14
CA ASP A 147 -15.29 17.43 13.41
C ASP A 147 -16.21 16.93 12.27
N ALA A 148 -15.65 16.71 11.08
CA ALA A 148 -16.37 16.18 9.92
C ALA A 148 -16.21 14.65 9.75
N LEU A 149 -15.31 14.02 10.49
CA LEU A 149 -15.17 12.56 10.51
C LEU A 149 -16.25 11.94 11.41
N ASP A 150 -16.63 10.70 11.11
CA ASP A 150 -17.62 9.90 11.87
C ASP A 150 -18.95 10.65 12.14
N SER A 151 -19.32 11.56 11.24
CA SER A 151 -20.56 12.32 11.35
C SER A 151 -21.75 11.49 10.86
N ASP A 152 -22.81 11.40 11.67
CA ASP A 152 -24.06 10.78 11.26
C ASP A 152 -24.77 11.63 10.19
N GLY A 153 -24.75 11.17 8.93
CA GLY A 153 -25.57 11.69 7.84
C GLY A 153 -24.79 12.29 6.68
N ASN A 154 -25.49 13.11 5.88
CA ASN A 154 -24.92 13.70 4.66
C ASN A 154 -23.87 14.77 4.98
N ALA A 155 -22.66 14.59 4.44
CA ALA A 155 -21.55 15.51 4.65
C ALA A 155 -21.50 16.63 3.59
N SER A 156 -21.02 17.82 3.99
CA SER A 156 -20.71 18.92 3.06
C SER A 156 -19.42 18.67 2.28
N ARG A 157 -18.44 18.00 2.90
CA ARG A 157 -17.14 17.67 2.31
C ARG A 157 -16.81 16.21 2.61
N LEU A 158 -16.16 15.55 1.66
CA LEU A 158 -15.65 14.20 1.81
C LEU A 158 -14.13 14.30 1.86
N TYR A 159 -13.54 13.83 2.95
CA TYR A 159 -12.10 13.86 3.18
C TYR A 159 -11.55 12.47 2.89
N LEU A 160 -10.58 12.39 1.97
CA LEU A 160 -9.89 11.15 1.62
C LEU A 160 -8.39 11.33 1.84
N LYS A 161 -7.76 10.41 2.55
CA LYS A 161 -6.30 10.35 2.71
C LYS A 161 -5.86 8.91 2.81
N GLY A 162 -4.85 8.54 2.02
CA GLY A 162 -4.29 7.20 2.05
C GLY A 162 -3.31 6.99 3.20
N GLY A 163 -2.64 5.86 3.23
CA GLY A 163 -1.93 5.38 4.43
C GLY A 163 -2.94 4.90 5.48
N ALA A 164 -2.72 5.27 6.74
CA ALA A 164 -3.67 5.05 7.85
C ALA A 164 -4.73 6.16 7.95
N GLY A 165 -4.97 6.89 6.85
CA GLY A 165 -5.75 8.11 6.83
C GLY A 165 -7.26 7.90 6.91
N THR A 166 -7.99 8.55 6.01
CA THR A 166 -9.46 8.61 6.04
C THR A 166 -10.05 8.09 4.74
N TYR A 167 -11.17 7.39 4.87
CA TYR A 167 -12.04 7.00 3.76
C TYR A 167 -13.44 7.57 4.00
N THR A 168 -14.33 7.45 3.03
CA THR A 168 -15.70 7.96 3.13
C THR A 168 -16.68 6.84 2.84
N GLU A 169 -17.72 6.71 3.66
CA GLU A 169 -18.86 5.84 3.35
C GLU A 169 -19.94 6.57 2.55
N ILE A 170 -20.51 5.89 1.57
CA ILE A 170 -21.59 6.38 0.72
C ILE A 170 -22.73 5.36 0.76
N LYS A 171 -23.88 5.78 1.25
CA LYS A 171 -25.11 4.99 1.19
C LYS A 171 -26.02 5.56 0.12
N LEU A 172 -26.12 4.86 -1.01
CA LEU A 172 -27.08 5.21 -2.06
C LEU A 172 -28.48 4.85 -1.57
N PHE A 173 -29.52 5.58 -1.96
CA PHE A 173 -30.93 5.23 -1.67
C PHE A 173 -31.16 4.77 -0.22
N ALA A 174 -30.64 5.50 0.76
CA ALA A 174 -30.87 5.16 2.17
C ALA A 174 -32.37 5.09 2.48
N GLU A 175 -32.77 4.37 3.53
CA GLU A 175 -34.19 4.21 3.87
C GLU A 175 -34.90 5.55 4.16
N ASP A 176 -34.14 6.53 4.66
CA ASP A 176 -34.57 7.89 4.92
C ASP A 176 -34.40 8.85 3.72
N ASP A 177 -33.78 8.40 2.62
CA ASP A 177 -33.70 9.13 1.34
C ASP A 177 -34.95 8.92 0.50
N THR A 178 -35.99 9.70 0.81
CA THR A 178 -37.28 9.61 0.10
C THR A 178 -37.18 9.91 -1.39
N GLU A 179 -36.24 10.77 -1.82
CA GLU A 179 -36.07 11.10 -3.24
C GLU A 179 -35.42 9.93 -3.98
N GLY A 180 -34.37 9.35 -3.40
CA GLY A 180 -33.71 8.17 -3.93
C GLY A 180 -34.64 6.96 -4.01
N GLN A 181 -35.42 6.70 -2.96
CA GLN A 181 -36.41 5.62 -2.94
C GLN A 181 -37.47 5.79 -4.04
N ALA A 182 -38.01 7.00 -4.20
CA ALA A 182 -38.98 7.29 -5.25
C ALA A 182 -38.39 7.10 -6.67
N LEU A 183 -37.12 7.43 -6.88
CA LEU A 183 -36.43 7.20 -8.15
C LEU A 183 -36.30 5.71 -8.46
N ILE A 184 -35.90 4.89 -7.48
CA ILE A 184 -35.83 3.43 -7.63
C ILE A 184 -37.19 2.83 -7.98
N ASP A 185 -38.24 3.23 -7.26
CA ASP A 185 -39.60 2.77 -7.54
C ASP A 185 -40.06 3.15 -8.94
N GLN A 186 -39.74 4.36 -9.40
CA GLN A 186 -40.06 4.81 -10.74
C GLN A 186 -39.33 4.01 -11.83
N ILE A 187 -38.03 3.72 -11.63
CA ILE A 187 -37.26 2.90 -12.57
C ILE A 187 -37.85 1.50 -12.66
N LYS A 188 -38.16 0.87 -11.51
CA LYS A 188 -38.77 -0.47 -11.44
C LYS A 188 -40.16 -0.49 -12.10
N ALA A 189 -41.01 0.50 -11.79
CA ALA A 189 -42.37 0.56 -12.31
C ALA A 189 -42.44 0.74 -13.84
N ASN A 190 -41.49 1.48 -14.42
CA ASN A 190 -41.45 1.73 -15.86
C ASN A 190 -40.56 0.75 -16.64
N ASN A 191 -39.94 -0.23 -15.98
CA ASN A 191 -39.00 -1.19 -16.58
C ASN A 191 -37.87 -0.51 -17.38
N TRP A 192 -37.39 0.64 -16.93
CA TRP A 192 -36.31 1.34 -17.63
C TRP A 192 -35.02 0.52 -17.62
N ILE A 193 -34.31 0.55 -18.74
CA ILE A 193 -33.03 -0.14 -18.90
C ILE A 193 -31.93 0.87 -18.56
N ILE A 194 -31.15 0.60 -17.51
CA ILE A 194 -30.01 1.43 -17.15
C ILE A 194 -28.84 1.10 -18.09
N ASN A 195 -28.47 2.07 -18.92
CA ASN A 195 -27.34 1.96 -19.85
C ASN A 195 -26.03 2.30 -19.17
N GLU A 196 -26.05 3.33 -18.33
CA GLU A 196 -24.88 3.79 -17.59
C GLU A 196 -25.32 4.50 -16.30
N ALA A 197 -24.56 4.31 -15.24
CA ALA A 197 -24.71 5.04 -13.99
C ALA A 197 -23.34 5.43 -13.45
N ASN A 198 -23.19 6.69 -13.06
CA ASN A 198 -21.93 7.28 -12.63
C ASN A 198 -22.09 8.05 -11.32
N LEU A 199 -21.10 7.94 -10.44
CA LEU A 199 -20.88 8.90 -9.37
C LEU A 199 -19.83 9.91 -9.82
N VAL A 200 -20.17 11.19 -9.73
CA VAL A 200 -19.28 12.29 -10.11
C VAL A 200 -18.88 13.06 -8.86
N PHE A 201 -17.58 13.04 -8.56
CA PHE A 201 -16.98 13.68 -7.40
C PHE A 201 -16.20 14.91 -7.84
N TYR A 202 -16.65 16.10 -7.46
CA TYR A 202 -15.90 17.33 -7.74
C TYR A 202 -14.89 17.62 -6.64
N VAL A 203 -13.70 18.05 -7.04
CA VAL A 203 -12.64 18.47 -6.11
C VAL A 203 -12.97 19.83 -5.52
N ASP A 204 -12.88 19.95 -4.20
CA ASP A 204 -12.95 21.23 -3.51
C ASP A 204 -11.63 22.00 -3.65
N ARG A 205 -11.53 22.76 -4.73
CA ARG A 205 -10.34 23.55 -5.01
C ARG A 205 -10.08 24.67 -4.03
N GLU A 206 -11.11 25.22 -3.38
CA GLU A 206 -10.92 26.32 -2.44
C GLU A 206 -10.14 25.83 -1.21
N THR A 207 -10.59 24.74 -0.60
CA THR A 207 -9.91 24.11 0.54
C THR A 207 -8.48 23.69 0.16
N LEU A 208 -8.35 23.07 -1.01
CA LEU A 208 -7.15 22.37 -1.41
C LEU A 208 -6.07 23.34 -1.96
N ASP A 209 -6.47 24.48 -2.55
CA ASP A 209 -5.56 25.58 -2.90
C ASP A 209 -5.15 26.41 -1.67
N GLY A 210 -6.05 26.53 -0.68
CA GLY A 210 -5.76 27.20 0.60
C GLY A 210 -4.69 26.48 1.42
N ALA A 211 -4.56 25.15 1.26
CA ALA A 211 -3.54 24.34 1.89
C ALA A 211 -2.15 24.42 1.21
N GLY A 212 -2.04 25.11 0.05
CA GLY A 212 -0.80 25.26 -0.69
C GLY A 212 -0.66 24.28 -1.85
N THR A 213 0.56 23.80 -2.10
CA THR A 213 0.81 22.85 -3.20
C THR A 213 0.56 21.42 -2.73
N VAL A 214 -0.60 20.87 -3.12
CA VAL A 214 -0.99 19.50 -2.81
C VAL A 214 -0.90 18.64 -4.06
N VAL A 215 -0.28 17.45 -3.93
CA VAL A 215 -0.32 16.43 -4.97
C VAL A 215 -1.57 15.59 -4.77
N GLU A 216 -2.47 15.61 -5.75
CA GLU A 216 -3.75 14.92 -5.65
C GLU A 216 -3.62 13.42 -6.02
N PRO A 217 -4.42 12.55 -5.38
CA PRO A 217 -4.48 11.14 -5.75
C PRO A 217 -4.82 10.98 -7.23
N SER A 218 -4.16 10.04 -7.90
CA SER A 218 -4.39 9.86 -9.34
C SER A 218 -5.72 9.17 -9.64
N ARG A 219 -6.26 8.41 -8.69
CA ARG A 219 -7.47 7.61 -8.88
C ARG A 219 -8.20 7.32 -7.56
N LEU A 220 -9.53 7.32 -7.63
CA LEU A 220 -10.41 6.87 -6.55
C LEU A 220 -10.83 5.40 -6.72
N TYR A 221 -11.07 4.74 -5.60
CA TYR A 221 -11.53 3.36 -5.53
C TYR A 221 -12.79 3.27 -4.67
N LEU A 222 -13.81 2.59 -5.18
CA LEU A 222 -15.12 2.40 -4.58
C LEU A 222 -15.40 0.90 -4.49
N TYR A 223 -15.77 0.46 -3.30
CA TYR A 223 -15.98 -0.95 -2.96
C TYR A 223 -17.23 -1.12 -2.09
N ASN A 224 -17.78 -2.33 -2.04
CA ASN A 224 -18.88 -2.66 -1.13
C ASN A 224 -18.30 -2.96 0.26
N THR A 225 -18.80 -2.30 1.31
CA THR A 225 -18.30 -2.46 2.69
C THR A 225 -18.68 -3.79 3.35
N GLU A 226 -19.71 -4.48 2.84
CA GLU A 226 -20.17 -5.74 3.42
C GLU A 226 -19.28 -6.93 3.03
N ASP A 227 -18.83 -6.98 1.77
CA ASP A 227 -17.99 -8.06 1.25
C ASP A 227 -16.58 -7.62 0.83
N ASN A 228 -16.29 -6.32 0.93
CA ASN A 228 -15.03 -5.68 0.56
C ASN A 228 -14.63 -5.87 -0.91
N LEU A 229 -15.58 -6.19 -1.78
CA LEU A 229 -15.34 -6.41 -3.20
C LEU A 229 -15.43 -5.12 -4.02
N PRO A 230 -14.65 -5.00 -5.11
CA PRO A 230 -14.79 -3.89 -6.05
C PRO A 230 -16.17 -3.87 -6.72
N LEU A 231 -16.67 -2.68 -7.04
CA LEU A 231 -17.91 -2.52 -7.80
C LEU A 231 -17.78 -2.80 -9.31
N PHE A 232 -16.57 -3.10 -9.78
CA PHE A 232 -16.30 -3.46 -11.17
C PHE A 232 -16.03 -4.95 -11.33
N ASN A 233 -16.43 -5.51 -12.48
CA ASN A 233 -16.13 -6.89 -12.84
C ASN A 233 -14.86 -6.96 -13.70
N ARG A 234 -13.76 -7.46 -13.12
CA ARG A 234 -12.46 -7.64 -13.80
C ARG A 234 -12.55 -8.36 -15.14
N ALA A 235 -13.50 -9.29 -15.31
CA ALA A 235 -13.63 -10.07 -16.56
C ALA A 235 -14.19 -9.25 -17.73
N THR A 236 -14.84 -8.12 -17.47
CA THR A 236 -15.49 -7.26 -18.48
C THR A 236 -14.85 -5.88 -18.59
N GLU A 237 -13.76 -5.64 -17.86
CA GLU A 237 -13.05 -4.38 -17.88
C GLU A 237 -12.12 -4.26 -19.09
N ASN A 238 -12.10 -3.08 -19.70
CA ASN A 238 -11.15 -2.74 -20.75
C ASN A 238 -9.84 -2.25 -20.13
N THR A 239 -8.71 -2.62 -20.73
CA THR A 239 -7.39 -2.22 -20.25
C THR A 239 -6.47 -1.82 -21.41
N ASP A 240 -5.77 -0.70 -21.28
CA ASP A 240 -4.71 -0.22 -22.18
C ASP A 240 -3.52 0.30 -21.38
N GLN A 241 -2.84 -0.62 -20.69
CA GLN A 241 -1.61 -0.31 -19.95
C GLN A 241 -0.41 -0.05 -20.87
N THR A 242 -0.54 -0.29 -22.17
CA THR A 242 0.50 0.02 -23.15
C THR A 242 0.57 1.51 -23.45
N SER A 243 -0.58 2.17 -23.61
CA SER A 243 -0.65 3.60 -23.90
C SER A 243 -0.73 4.46 -22.64
N ILE A 244 -1.40 3.95 -21.60
CA ILE A 244 -1.66 4.66 -20.35
C ILE A 244 -1.16 3.77 -19.22
N PRO A 245 0.04 4.00 -18.63
CA PRO A 245 0.71 3.05 -17.72
C PRO A 245 -0.14 2.45 -16.58
N LEU A 246 0.03 2.89 -15.33
CA LEU A 246 -0.77 2.36 -14.21
C LEU A 246 -2.26 2.73 -14.31
N LEU A 247 -2.58 3.84 -14.99
CA LEU A 247 -3.94 4.36 -15.10
C LEU A 247 -4.75 3.72 -16.26
N GLY A 248 -4.11 2.91 -17.11
CA GLY A 248 -4.78 2.22 -18.21
C GLY A 248 -5.50 0.94 -17.82
N ALA A 249 -5.39 0.48 -16.57
CA ALA A 249 -6.14 -0.66 -16.05
C ALA A 249 -7.60 -0.28 -15.78
N PHE A 250 -8.54 -1.16 -16.11
CA PHE A 250 -9.97 -1.02 -15.78
C PHE A 250 -10.57 0.34 -16.20
N LEU A 251 -10.43 0.67 -17.50
CA LEU A 251 -10.87 1.95 -18.09
C LEU A 251 -12.38 2.16 -18.03
N ASN A 252 -13.12 1.07 -17.91
CA ASN A 252 -14.56 1.05 -17.87
C ASN A 252 -15.07 1.52 -16.49
N TYR A 253 -14.37 1.17 -15.41
CA TYR A 253 -14.60 1.68 -14.07
C TYR A 253 -14.22 3.17 -13.91
N ASP A 254 -13.17 3.61 -14.63
CA ASP A 254 -12.57 4.95 -14.57
C ASP A 254 -12.09 5.32 -13.15
N GLY A 255 -12.62 6.37 -12.53
CA GLY A 255 -12.16 6.91 -11.26
C GLY A 255 -10.84 7.67 -11.34
N VAL A 256 -10.28 7.92 -12.52
CA VAL A 256 -9.03 8.68 -12.69
C VAL A 256 -9.31 10.18 -12.57
N ILE A 257 -8.38 10.93 -11.97
CA ILE A 257 -8.51 12.38 -11.83
C ILE A 257 -8.59 13.07 -13.19
N GLN A 258 -9.65 13.82 -13.41
CA GLN A 258 -9.77 14.75 -14.53
C GLN A 258 -9.24 16.10 -14.09
N LYS A 259 -8.33 16.67 -14.89
CA LYS A 259 -7.64 17.92 -14.57
C LYS A 259 -8.12 19.06 -15.47
N SER A 260 -8.22 20.25 -14.90
CA SER A 260 -8.44 21.48 -15.64
C SER A 260 -7.21 21.86 -16.46
N SER A 261 -7.35 22.88 -17.31
CA SER A 261 -6.29 23.36 -18.21
C SER A 261 -5.02 23.84 -17.51
N ASP A 262 -5.11 24.20 -16.23
CA ASP A 262 -3.99 24.60 -15.37
C ASP A 262 -3.33 23.41 -14.64
N GLY A 263 -3.79 22.18 -14.88
CA GLY A 263 -3.21 20.95 -14.34
C GLY A 263 -3.69 20.57 -12.93
N LYS A 264 -4.68 21.28 -12.37
CA LYS A 264 -5.31 20.97 -11.08
C LYS A 264 -6.46 19.98 -11.24
N GLY A 265 -6.72 19.16 -10.23
CA GLY A 265 -7.87 18.27 -10.19
C GLY A 265 -9.19 19.03 -10.25
N GLU A 266 -10.08 18.61 -11.13
CA GLU A 266 -11.43 19.16 -11.27
C GLU A 266 -12.46 18.17 -10.72
N LYS A 267 -12.39 16.91 -11.14
CA LYS A 267 -13.33 15.87 -10.73
C LYS A 267 -12.79 14.44 -10.95
N TYR A 268 -13.50 13.49 -10.36
CA TYR A 268 -13.39 12.06 -10.64
C TYR A 268 -14.77 11.53 -11.04
N THR A 269 -14.82 10.60 -11.99
CA THR A 269 -16.05 9.93 -12.38
C THR A 269 -15.87 8.43 -12.19
N ILE A 270 -16.74 7.80 -11.41
CA ILE A 270 -16.71 6.35 -11.17
C ILE A 270 -17.98 5.74 -11.76
N ARG A 271 -17.82 4.77 -12.66
CA ARG A 271 -18.96 4.07 -13.24
C ARG A 271 -19.41 2.92 -12.33
N ILE A 272 -20.68 2.95 -11.91
CA ILE A 272 -21.29 1.99 -10.98
C ILE A 272 -22.51 1.27 -11.59
N THR A 273 -22.53 1.13 -12.91
CA THR A 273 -23.70 0.63 -13.65
C THR A 273 -24.14 -0.78 -13.23
N GLU A 274 -23.19 -1.71 -13.04
CA GLU A 274 -23.51 -3.08 -12.58
C GLU A 274 -24.11 -3.06 -11.18
N HIS A 275 -23.54 -2.27 -10.26
CA HIS A 275 -24.05 -2.14 -8.90
C HIS A 275 -25.48 -1.60 -8.86
N ILE A 276 -25.79 -0.57 -9.66
CA ILE A 276 -27.16 -0.05 -9.79
C ILE A 276 -28.11 -1.09 -10.39
N ASN A 277 -27.67 -1.85 -11.40
CA ASN A 277 -28.46 -2.94 -11.97
C ASN A 277 -28.73 -4.05 -10.94
N ASP A 278 -27.78 -4.34 -10.06
CA ASP A 278 -27.92 -5.36 -9.02
C ASP A 278 -28.91 -4.96 -7.94
N ILE A 279 -28.94 -3.67 -7.55
CA ILE A 279 -29.97 -3.14 -6.63
C ILE A 279 -31.35 -3.19 -7.30
N LEU A 280 -31.45 -2.83 -8.57
CA LEU A 280 -32.73 -2.70 -9.28
C LEU A 280 -33.35 -4.04 -9.69
N VAL A 281 -32.54 -4.94 -10.25
CA VAL A 281 -33.02 -6.17 -10.91
C VAL A 281 -32.89 -7.38 -10.00
N ARG A 282 -31.79 -7.47 -9.26
CA ARG A 282 -31.47 -8.64 -8.41
C ARG A 282 -31.96 -8.48 -6.97
N ASP A 283 -32.54 -7.32 -6.63
CA ASP A 283 -33.03 -6.95 -5.29
C ASP A 283 -31.98 -7.25 -4.21
N THR A 284 -30.72 -6.98 -4.54
CA THR A 284 -29.59 -7.16 -3.63
C THR A 284 -29.65 -6.14 -2.50
N ASN A 285 -29.05 -6.50 -1.35
CA ASN A 285 -28.88 -5.55 -0.26
C ASN A 285 -28.15 -4.30 -0.76
N ASN A 286 -28.74 -3.15 -0.51
CA ASN A 286 -28.15 -1.84 -0.78
C ASN A 286 -27.13 -1.50 0.30
N SER A 287 -26.02 -2.24 0.28
CA SER A 287 -24.94 -2.14 1.27
C SER A 287 -24.18 -0.83 1.10
N PRO A 288 -23.68 -0.22 2.18
CA PRO A 288 -22.86 0.98 2.09
C PRO A 288 -21.62 0.75 1.21
N LEU A 289 -21.18 1.81 0.55
CA LEU A 289 -20.01 1.81 -0.31
C LEU A 289 -18.85 2.54 0.38
N GLY A 290 -17.67 1.95 0.39
CA GLY A 290 -16.46 2.60 0.86
C GLY A 290 -15.76 3.29 -0.30
N LEU A 291 -15.52 4.59 -0.19
CA LEU A 291 -14.74 5.39 -1.12
C LEU A 291 -13.36 5.67 -0.51
N THR A 292 -12.32 5.26 -1.23
CA THR A 292 -10.92 5.52 -0.90
C THR A 292 -10.13 5.86 -2.17
N LEU A 293 -8.79 5.85 -2.09
CA LEU A 293 -7.90 6.11 -3.20
C LEU A 293 -7.05 4.88 -3.56
N THR A 294 -6.50 4.90 -4.76
CA THR A 294 -5.53 3.90 -5.20
C THR A 294 -4.54 4.47 -6.20
N PRO A 295 -3.23 4.22 -6.04
CA PRO A 295 -2.26 4.46 -7.11
C PRO A 295 -2.24 3.32 -8.14
N ASN A 296 -2.77 2.14 -7.81
CA ASN A 296 -2.88 0.99 -8.70
C ASN A 296 -4.15 0.17 -8.41
N ILE A 297 -5.16 0.30 -9.26
CA ILE A 297 -6.48 -0.34 -9.12
C ILE A 297 -6.41 -1.88 -9.20
N GLU A 298 -5.32 -2.45 -9.69
CA GLU A 298 -5.15 -3.91 -9.74
C GLU A 298 -4.82 -4.51 -8.36
N PHE A 299 -4.29 -3.69 -7.44
CA PHE A 299 -3.90 -4.09 -6.09
C PHE A 299 -4.93 -3.69 -5.04
N ILE A 300 -6.08 -4.36 -5.08
CA ILE A 300 -7.23 -4.13 -4.18
C ILE A 300 -7.44 -5.32 -3.22
N GLY A 301 -6.35 -5.91 -2.74
CA GLY A 301 -6.43 -6.87 -1.64
C GLY A 301 -7.02 -6.23 -0.39
N ILE A 302 -7.43 -7.04 0.58
CA ILE A 302 -8.06 -6.60 1.82
C ILE A 302 -7.12 -6.99 2.97
N ASN A 303 -6.94 -6.08 3.93
CA ASN A 303 -6.27 -6.36 5.19
C ASN A 303 -7.10 -5.78 6.33
N GLU A 304 -6.96 -6.40 7.50
CA GLU A 304 -7.50 -5.88 8.75
C GLU A 304 -6.69 -4.63 9.19
N ALA A 305 -7.37 -3.51 9.36
CA ALA A 305 -6.83 -2.29 9.94
C ALA A 305 -7.32 -2.14 11.38
N MET A 306 -6.46 -1.58 12.24
CA MET A 306 -6.83 -1.20 13.60
C MET A 306 -7.25 0.28 13.61
N LEU A 307 -8.48 0.55 14.02
CA LEU A 307 -9.04 1.89 14.11
C LEU A 307 -8.64 2.58 15.43
N THR A 308 -8.91 3.89 15.51
CA THR A 308 -8.54 4.73 16.66
C THR A 308 -9.27 4.35 17.95
N ASP A 309 -10.44 3.74 17.85
CA ASP A 309 -11.25 3.23 18.96
C ASP A 309 -10.79 1.84 19.45
N GLY A 310 -9.79 1.25 18.79
CA GLY A 310 -9.25 -0.08 19.09
C GLY A 310 -10.02 -1.24 18.45
N ASN A 311 -11.07 -0.96 17.67
CA ASN A 311 -11.72 -1.97 16.86
C ASN A 311 -10.90 -2.27 15.60
N THR A 312 -11.23 -3.38 14.95
CA THR A 312 -10.65 -3.73 13.66
C THR A 312 -11.69 -3.64 12.55
N GLU A 313 -11.23 -3.23 11.37
CA GLU A 313 -12.05 -3.13 10.17
C GLU A 313 -11.26 -3.61 8.95
N ASP A 314 -11.92 -4.39 8.10
CA ASP A 314 -11.34 -4.82 6.83
C ASP A 314 -11.36 -3.66 5.84
N VAL A 315 -10.18 -3.27 5.35
CA VAL A 315 -10.06 -2.16 4.39
C VAL A 315 -9.20 -2.55 3.19
N PRO A 316 -9.43 -1.94 2.01
CA PRO A 316 -8.59 -2.18 0.86
C PRO A 316 -7.14 -1.74 1.09
N VAL A 317 -6.20 -2.64 0.83
CA VAL A 317 -4.75 -2.37 0.91
C VAL A 317 -4.35 -1.26 -0.06
N SER A 318 -5.11 -1.05 -1.13
CA SER A 318 -4.85 -0.01 -2.14
C SER A 318 -4.69 1.39 -1.55
N GLN A 319 -5.41 1.70 -0.47
CA GLN A 319 -5.33 3.01 0.18
C GLN A 319 -3.99 3.25 0.88
N THR A 320 -3.35 2.17 1.35
CA THR A 320 -2.07 2.24 2.08
C THR A 320 -0.87 2.50 1.17
N LEU A 321 -1.05 2.34 -0.14
CA LEU A 321 0.01 2.47 -1.15
C LEU A 321 0.41 3.92 -1.45
N SER A 322 -0.34 4.90 -0.95
CA SER A 322 -0.12 6.32 -1.23
C SER A 322 -0.52 7.15 -0.01
N PRO A 323 0.31 8.12 0.44
CA PRO A 323 -0.05 9.01 1.54
C PRO A 323 -0.82 10.27 1.08
N LEU A 324 -1.12 10.36 -0.22
CA LEU A 324 -1.81 11.52 -0.81
C LEU A 324 -3.23 11.63 -0.28
N GLY A 325 -3.81 12.82 -0.40
CA GLY A 325 -5.18 13.08 0.01
C GLY A 325 -5.86 14.13 -0.85
N THR A 326 -7.18 14.16 -0.79
CA THR A 326 -8.01 15.12 -1.51
C THR A 326 -9.25 15.46 -0.69
N VAL A 327 -9.90 16.57 -1.05
CA VAL A 327 -11.17 17.00 -0.47
C VAL A 327 -12.17 17.11 -1.61
N LEU A 328 -13.30 16.43 -1.46
CA LEU A 328 -14.36 16.40 -2.46
C LEU A 328 -15.62 17.08 -1.91
N PHE A 329 -16.44 17.65 -2.78
CA PHE A 329 -17.75 18.13 -2.40
C PHE A 329 -18.68 16.95 -2.07
N GLY A 330 -19.34 17.00 -0.92
CA GLY A 330 -20.35 16.02 -0.50
C GLY A 330 -21.74 16.30 -1.11
N SER A 331 -22.76 15.58 -0.62
CA SER A 331 -24.11 15.56 -1.20
C SER A 331 -24.99 16.76 -0.82
N LEU A 332 -24.58 17.58 0.14
CA LEU A 332 -25.42 18.67 0.65
C LEU A 332 -25.76 19.73 -0.42
N PRO A 333 -26.99 20.29 -0.43
CA PRO A 333 -27.44 21.24 -1.44
C PRO A 333 -26.63 22.53 -1.56
N GLU A 334 -25.98 22.97 -0.48
CA GLU A 334 -25.11 24.16 -0.45
C GLU A 334 -23.92 24.08 -1.43
N ASN A 335 -23.53 22.87 -1.82
CA ASN A 335 -22.47 22.62 -2.80
C ASN A 335 -22.93 22.89 -4.26
N GLY A 336 -24.21 23.22 -4.46
CA GLY A 336 -24.77 23.60 -5.75
C GLY A 336 -24.51 22.56 -6.84
N ASP A 337 -23.96 22.99 -7.98
CA ASP A 337 -23.73 22.11 -9.12
C ASP A 337 -22.61 21.08 -8.90
N LYS A 338 -21.69 21.36 -7.96
CA LYS A 338 -20.55 20.50 -7.63
C LYS A 338 -20.86 19.45 -6.56
N ARG A 339 -22.06 19.46 -5.97
CA ARG A 339 -22.46 18.43 -5.00
C ARG A 339 -22.34 17.04 -5.61
N LEU A 340 -22.03 16.04 -4.78
CA LEU A 340 -22.04 14.64 -5.19
C LEU A 340 -23.40 14.26 -5.79
N LYS A 341 -23.38 13.69 -7.00
CA LYS A 341 -24.58 13.27 -7.74
C LYS A 341 -24.38 11.87 -8.31
N LEU A 342 -25.47 11.12 -8.30
CA LEU A 342 -25.64 9.92 -9.11
C LEU A 342 -26.28 10.32 -10.45
N GLU A 343 -25.55 10.13 -11.54
CA GLU A 343 -26.03 10.36 -12.91
C GLU A 343 -26.44 9.03 -13.52
N ILE A 344 -27.71 8.90 -13.93
CA ILE A 344 -28.24 7.66 -14.54
C ILE A 344 -28.69 7.97 -15.97
N PHE A 345 -28.12 7.24 -16.91
CA PHE A 345 -28.52 7.22 -18.32
C PHE A 345 -29.31 5.95 -18.58
N TYR A 346 -30.56 6.10 -19.02
CA TYR A 346 -31.48 4.98 -19.22
C TYR A 346 -32.20 5.05 -20.55
N SER A 347 -32.79 3.93 -20.95
CA SER A 347 -33.71 3.83 -22.06
C SER A 347 -35.09 3.43 -21.58
N GLU A 348 -36.10 4.15 -22.06
CA GLU A 348 -37.50 3.82 -21.81
C GLU A 348 -37.91 2.62 -22.65
N THR A 349 -38.55 1.63 -22.03
CA THR A 349 -39.15 0.51 -22.74
C THR A 349 -40.55 0.91 -23.22
N ASN A 350 -40.83 0.70 -24.51
CA ASN A 350 -42.15 0.97 -25.12
C ASN A 350 -43.24 -0.01 -24.69
#